data_AF-A0A939DGL0-F1
#
_entry.id   AF-A0A939DGL0-F1
#
_cell.length_a   1.000
_cell.length_b   1.000
_cell.length_c   1.000
_cell.angle_alpha   90.00
_cell.angle_beta   90.00
_cell.angle_gamma   90.00
#
_symmetry.space_group_name_H-M   'P 1'
#
loop_
_entity.id
_entity.type
_entity.pdbx_description
1 polymer ?
#
loop_
_entity_poly.entity_id
_entity_poly.type
_entity_poly.pdbx_seq_one_letter_code
_entity_poly.pdbx_strand_id
1 'polypeptide(L)'
;MDISGTGTNLFLSDDSYGRASIGFNFSLYGETASEISVSSNGNLAFADGYLGLSNTSIPAGNSYGINDSFIAVYWDDLNPGAGGGVFYQTFGSAGSRYFVSQWNLVPHFGSSSNLVSAQAILFEGSNDILLQYLFASGEQGGGATVGIQDSPGLGLQWSFNEAVITDGTAICFSADGNYCNAQSTAVPVPGSMALLGLGLLVLRRFTKR
;
A
#
# COMPACT_ATOMS: atom_id res chain seq x y z
N MET A 1 2.92 11.38 -2.60
CA MET A 1 3.48 11.89 -3.88
C MET A 1 2.56 11.46 -4.99
N ASP A 2 2.23 12.28 -5.98
CA ASP A 2 1.38 11.84 -7.11
C ASP A 2 2.26 11.41 -8.28
N ILE A 3 2.09 10.16 -8.75
CA ILE A 3 2.80 9.59 -9.89
C ILE A 3 1.90 9.40 -11.12
N SER A 4 0.63 9.84 -11.09
CA SER A 4 -0.29 9.69 -12.23
C SER A 4 0.14 10.40 -13.51
N GLY A 5 1.01 11.42 -13.39
CA GLY A 5 1.61 12.14 -14.53
C GLY A 5 3.00 11.67 -14.95
N THR A 6 3.66 10.80 -14.18
CA THR A 6 5.08 10.42 -14.41
C THR A 6 5.34 8.91 -14.39
N GLY A 7 4.49 8.14 -13.72
CA GLY A 7 4.61 6.70 -13.58
C GLY A 7 4.09 5.96 -14.81
N THR A 8 4.43 4.68 -14.89
CA THR A 8 3.89 3.78 -15.91
C THR A 8 2.45 3.46 -15.55
N ASN A 9 1.51 3.80 -16.43
CA ASN A 9 0.11 3.38 -16.32
C ASN A 9 -0.02 1.89 -16.70
N LEU A 10 -0.65 1.09 -15.85
CA LEU A 10 -0.89 -0.33 -16.10
C LEU A 10 -2.11 -0.57 -17.02
N PHE A 11 -2.91 0.45 -17.28
CA PHE A 11 -4.13 0.40 -18.11
C PHE A 11 -5.09 -0.72 -17.68
N LEU A 12 -5.23 -0.91 -16.37
CA LEU A 12 -6.11 -1.93 -15.80
C LEU A 12 -7.58 -1.58 -16.04
N SER A 13 -8.37 -2.60 -16.34
CA SER A 13 -9.83 -2.57 -16.28
C SER A 13 -10.33 -3.15 -14.97
N ASP A 14 -11.65 -3.29 -14.86
CA ASP A 14 -12.27 -4.16 -13.87
C ASP A 14 -11.66 -5.57 -13.87
N ASP A 15 -11.57 -6.17 -12.69
CA ASP A 15 -11.09 -7.55 -12.46
C ASP A 15 -9.80 -7.92 -13.22
N SER A 16 -8.81 -7.05 -13.18
CA SER A 16 -7.57 -7.23 -13.93
C SER A 16 -6.33 -6.95 -13.09
N TYR A 17 -5.18 -7.43 -13.55
CA TYR A 17 -3.89 -7.14 -12.94
C TYR A 17 -2.83 -6.92 -14.01
N GLY A 18 -1.75 -6.25 -13.62
CA GLY A 18 -0.58 -6.01 -14.45
C GLY A 18 0.70 -6.33 -13.69
N ARG A 19 1.76 -6.67 -14.42
CA ARG A 19 3.09 -6.91 -13.85
C ARG A 19 3.86 -5.60 -13.73
N ALA A 20 4.45 -5.36 -12.56
CA ALA A 20 5.24 -4.18 -12.28
C ALA A 20 6.63 -4.58 -11.78
N SER A 21 7.67 -4.20 -12.53
CA SER A 21 9.04 -4.37 -12.07
C SER A 21 9.32 -3.41 -10.91
N ILE A 22 9.71 -3.96 -9.75
CA ILE A 22 10.00 -3.19 -8.53
C ILE A 22 11.27 -2.35 -8.72
N GLY A 23 12.19 -2.85 -9.54
CA GLY A 23 13.49 -2.24 -9.81
C GLY A 23 14.59 -2.69 -8.83
N PHE A 24 14.23 -3.37 -7.74
CA PHE A 24 15.14 -3.99 -6.77
C PHE A 24 14.52 -5.27 -6.22
N ASN A 25 15.31 -6.08 -5.53
CA ASN A 25 14.79 -7.24 -4.79
C ASN A 25 14.13 -6.73 -3.52
N PHE A 26 12.83 -6.96 -3.37
CA PHE A 26 12.07 -6.67 -2.18
C PHE A 26 11.66 -7.98 -1.51
N SER A 27 11.79 -8.06 -0.19
CA SER A 27 11.42 -9.24 0.58
C SER A 27 10.22 -8.96 1.48
N LEU A 28 9.22 -9.85 1.45
CA LEU A 28 8.10 -9.88 2.39
C LEU A 28 8.05 -11.27 3.01
N TYR A 29 8.09 -11.37 4.33
CA TYR A 29 8.12 -12.64 5.07
C TYR A 29 9.22 -13.63 4.62
N GLY A 30 10.31 -13.10 4.06
CA GLY A 30 11.42 -13.90 3.52
C GLY A 30 11.24 -14.32 2.06
N GLU A 31 10.05 -14.15 1.48
CA GLU A 31 9.83 -14.31 0.04
C GLU A 31 10.34 -13.08 -0.70
N THR A 32 11.20 -13.29 -1.70
CA THR A 32 11.87 -12.21 -2.43
C THR A 32 11.37 -12.13 -3.86
N ALA A 33 10.94 -10.95 -4.27
CA ALA A 33 10.54 -10.66 -5.64
C ALA A 33 11.25 -9.41 -6.18
N SER A 34 11.44 -9.36 -7.50
CA SER A 34 11.85 -8.14 -8.22
C SER A 34 10.77 -7.61 -9.16
N GLU A 35 9.65 -8.34 -9.25
CA GLU A 35 8.45 -8.00 -10.00
C GLU A 35 7.23 -8.54 -9.24
N ILE A 36 6.15 -7.76 -9.21
CA ILE A 36 4.91 -8.09 -8.51
C ILE A 36 3.71 -7.93 -9.44
N SER A 37 2.61 -8.62 -9.11
CA SER A 37 1.31 -8.35 -9.71
C SER A 37 0.64 -7.21 -8.96
N VAL A 38 0.19 -6.20 -9.67
CA VAL A 38 -0.61 -5.09 -9.16
C VAL A 38 -2.03 -5.26 -9.68
N SER A 39 -3.00 -5.36 -8.78
CA SER A 39 -4.40 -5.60 -9.13
C SER A 39 -5.20 -4.30 -9.27
N SER A 40 -6.27 -4.33 -10.07
CA SER A 40 -7.32 -3.30 -10.06
C SER A 40 -7.87 -3.10 -8.64
N ASN A 41 -7.98 -4.21 -7.91
CA ASN A 41 -8.63 -4.34 -6.60
C ASN A 41 -7.70 -4.07 -5.42
N GLY A 42 -6.88 -3.03 -5.54
CA GLY A 42 -6.13 -2.45 -4.42
C GLY A 42 -5.19 -3.41 -3.69
N ASN A 43 -4.55 -4.34 -4.40
CA ASN A 43 -3.63 -5.30 -3.81
C ASN A 43 -2.40 -5.58 -4.68
N LEU A 44 -1.35 -6.08 -4.03
CA LEU A 44 -0.10 -6.52 -4.64
C LEU A 44 0.16 -7.99 -4.29
N ALA A 45 0.50 -8.81 -5.28
CA ALA A 45 0.85 -10.23 -5.07
C ALA A 45 2.28 -10.53 -5.53
N PHE A 46 2.98 -11.39 -4.78
CA PHE A 46 4.33 -11.85 -5.11
C PHE A 46 4.32 -13.03 -6.11
N ALA A 47 3.13 -13.50 -6.48
CA ALA A 47 2.89 -14.45 -7.55
C ALA A 47 2.47 -13.75 -8.86
N ASP A 48 2.67 -14.41 -10.00
CA ASP A 48 2.08 -14.02 -11.28
C ASP A 48 0.61 -14.46 -11.33
N GLY A 49 -0.28 -13.63 -10.78
CA GLY A 49 -1.71 -13.90 -10.80
C GLY A 49 -2.58 -12.76 -10.27
N TYR A 50 -3.88 -13.03 -10.27
CA TYR A 50 -4.93 -12.12 -9.83
C TYR A 50 -5.46 -12.53 -8.44
N LEU A 51 -5.36 -11.64 -7.44
CA LEU A 51 -5.88 -11.85 -6.07
C LEU A 51 -7.37 -11.45 -5.93
N GLY A 52 -8.10 -11.27 -7.03
CA GLY A 52 -9.55 -11.19 -6.97
C GLY A 52 -10.14 -9.93 -6.35
N LEU A 53 -11.47 -9.82 -6.44
CA LEU A 53 -12.27 -8.73 -5.85
C LEU A 53 -12.77 -9.06 -4.44
N SER A 54 -12.99 -10.35 -4.13
CA SER A 54 -13.57 -10.78 -2.86
C SER A 54 -12.50 -10.82 -1.78
N ASN A 55 -12.47 -9.78 -0.97
CA ASN A 55 -11.53 -9.64 0.13
C ASN A 55 -11.82 -10.60 1.28
N THR A 56 -10.78 -10.94 2.04
CA THR A 56 -10.88 -11.75 3.26
C THR A 56 -10.09 -11.11 4.39
N SER A 57 -10.32 -11.56 5.63
CA SER A 57 -9.45 -11.20 6.75
C SER A 57 -8.01 -11.69 6.52
N ILE A 58 -7.05 -11.12 7.26
CA ILE A 58 -5.64 -11.57 7.25
C ILE A 58 -5.25 -12.00 8.68
N PRO A 59 -4.56 -13.14 8.85
CA PRO A 59 -4.28 -14.14 7.83
C PRO A 59 -5.54 -14.97 7.49
N ALA A 60 -5.73 -15.29 6.21
CA ALA A 60 -6.71 -16.27 5.77
C ALA A 60 -6.37 -16.85 4.40
N GLY A 61 -6.94 -18.01 4.09
CA GLY A 61 -6.98 -18.47 2.71
C GLY A 61 -8.02 -17.71 1.89
N ASN A 62 -7.84 -17.68 0.57
CA ASN A 62 -8.83 -17.15 -0.38
C ASN A 62 -9.07 -18.14 -1.53
N SER A 63 -10.11 -17.87 -2.33
CA SER A 63 -10.53 -18.70 -3.45
C SER A 63 -9.75 -18.46 -4.74
N TYR A 64 -8.84 -17.49 -4.78
CA TYR A 64 -8.10 -17.09 -5.98
C TYR A 64 -6.77 -17.83 -6.16
N GLY A 65 -6.36 -18.64 -5.18
CA GLY A 65 -5.16 -19.47 -5.25
C GLY A 65 -3.85 -18.73 -4.93
N ILE A 66 -3.91 -17.42 -4.66
CA ILE A 66 -2.79 -16.63 -4.16
C ILE A 66 -2.91 -16.58 -2.64
N ASN A 67 -2.42 -17.61 -1.98
CA ASN A 67 -2.46 -17.71 -0.52
C ASN A 67 -1.15 -17.29 0.15
N ASP A 68 -0.08 -17.20 -0.64
CA ASP A 68 1.27 -16.83 -0.22
C ASP A 68 1.40 -15.30 -0.06
N SER A 69 2.62 -14.77 -0.17
CA SER A 69 2.92 -13.37 0.13
C SER A 69 2.12 -12.36 -0.71
N PHE A 70 1.34 -11.51 -0.03
CA PHE A 70 0.62 -10.38 -0.64
C PHE A 70 0.47 -9.18 0.29
N ILE A 71 0.21 -8.01 -0.32
CA ILE A 71 -0.06 -6.74 0.36
C ILE A 71 -1.47 -6.30 -0.03
N ALA A 72 -2.36 -6.22 0.94
CA ALA A 72 -3.69 -5.64 0.78
C ALA A 72 -3.61 -4.14 1.11
N VAL A 73 -3.69 -3.30 0.07
CA VAL A 73 -3.60 -1.84 0.19
C VAL A 73 -4.98 -1.26 0.48
N TYR A 74 -5.95 -1.64 -0.34
CA TYR A 74 -7.37 -1.39 -0.15
C TYR A 74 -8.03 -2.54 -0.91
N TRP A 75 -7.90 -3.76 -0.39
CA TRP A 75 -8.37 -4.92 -1.12
C TRP A 75 -9.89 -4.98 -1.04
N ASP A 76 -10.54 -4.62 -2.14
CA ASP A 76 -11.99 -4.53 -2.35
C ASP A 76 -12.26 -4.48 -3.86
N ASP A 77 -13.52 -4.48 -4.28
CA ASP A 77 -13.96 -4.46 -5.66
C ASP A 77 -13.86 -3.05 -6.28
N LEU A 78 -12.73 -2.77 -6.93
CA LEU A 78 -12.38 -1.48 -7.55
C LEU A 78 -12.31 -1.59 -9.08
N ASN A 79 -12.81 -0.58 -9.77
CA ASN A 79 -12.93 -0.57 -11.22
C ASN A 79 -12.20 0.61 -11.89
N PRO A 80 -10.88 0.49 -12.15
CA PRO A 80 -10.13 1.51 -12.88
C PRO A 80 -10.59 1.67 -14.35
N GLY A 81 -11.33 0.71 -14.90
CA GLY A 81 -11.97 0.83 -16.21
C GLY A 81 -13.13 1.82 -16.24
N ALA A 82 -13.72 2.16 -15.09
CA ALA A 82 -14.79 3.14 -14.95
C ALA A 82 -14.28 4.55 -14.59
N GLY A 83 -13.02 4.70 -14.20
CA GLY A 83 -12.40 5.98 -13.88
C GLY A 83 -11.06 5.87 -13.15
N GLY A 84 -10.30 6.96 -13.14
CA GLY A 84 -8.99 6.99 -12.48
C GLY A 84 -7.92 6.16 -13.21
N GLY A 85 -7.00 5.58 -12.45
CA GLY A 85 -5.99 4.67 -12.99
C GLY A 85 -5.05 4.08 -11.94
N VAL A 86 -4.30 3.07 -12.36
CA VAL A 86 -3.30 2.37 -11.53
C VAL A 86 -1.92 2.52 -12.17
N PHE A 87 -0.97 3.03 -11.39
CA PHE A 87 0.35 3.43 -11.86
C PHE A 87 1.44 2.85 -10.98
N TYR A 88 2.63 2.66 -11.53
CA TYR A 88 3.81 2.37 -10.73
C TYR A 88 5.04 3.16 -11.18
N GLN A 89 5.95 3.41 -10.24
CA GLN A 89 7.23 4.06 -10.51
C GLN A 89 8.26 3.76 -9.41
N THR A 90 9.52 3.58 -9.79
CA THR A 90 10.64 3.42 -8.86
C THR A 90 11.51 4.68 -8.85
N PHE A 91 11.93 5.08 -7.66
CA PHE A 91 12.74 6.27 -7.42
C PHE A 91 14.00 5.93 -6.61
N GLY A 92 14.90 6.90 -6.50
CA GLY A 92 16.12 6.80 -5.69
C GLY A 92 17.30 6.12 -6.41
N SER A 93 18.41 5.99 -5.69
CA SER A 93 19.63 5.29 -6.13
C SER A 93 19.73 3.91 -5.50
N ALA A 94 20.41 2.97 -6.17
CA ALA A 94 20.62 1.61 -5.68
C ALA A 94 21.09 1.57 -4.20
N GLY A 95 20.49 0.69 -3.41
CA GLY A 95 20.65 0.61 -1.95
C GLY A 95 19.74 1.56 -1.16
N SER A 96 19.00 2.44 -1.83
CA SER A 96 18.10 3.45 -1.23
C SER A 96 16.88 3.72 -2.11
N ARG A 97 16.53 2.80 -3.01
CA ARG A 97 15.37 2.94 -3.89
C ARG A 97 14.08 2.75 -3.11
N TYR A 98 13.01 3.29 -3.67
CA TYR A 98 11.66 2.96 -3.25
C TYR A 98 10.76 2.82 -4.48
N PHE A 99 9.91 1.80 -4.45
CA PHE A 99 8.91 1.53 -5.45
C PHE A 99 7.57 2.07 -4.96
N VAL A 100 6.79 2.69 -5.85
CA VAL A 100 5.45 3.20 -5.56
C VAL A 100 4.47 2.52 -6.51
N SER A 101 3.42 1.91 -5.97
CA SER A 101 2.18 1.59 -6.69
C SER A 101 1.09 2.54 -6.23
N GLN A 102 0.39 3.19 -7.16
CA GLN A 102 -0.66 4.18 -6.88
C GLN A 102 -1.95 3.79 -7.57
N TRP A 103 -3.03 3.73 -6.78
CA TRP A 103 -4.41 3.83 -7.27
C TRP A 103 -4.81 5.29 -7.15
N ASN A 104 -5.14 5.93 -8.27
CA ASN A 104 -5.47 7.35 -8.31
C ASN A 104 -6.91 7.54 -8.80
N LEU A 105 -7.77 8.08 -7.94
CA LEU A 105 -9.18 8.35 -8.24
C LEU A 105 -9.95 7.11 -8.76
N VAL A 106 -9.62 5.91 -8.26
CA VAL A 106 -10.24 4.67 -8.75
C VAL A 106 -11.61 4.48 -8.07
N PRO A 107 -12.70 4.33 -8.82
CA PRO A 107 -14.02 4.06 -8.26
C PRO A 107 -14.16 2.61 -7.78
N HIS A 108 -15.07 2.36 -6.84
CA HIS A 108 -15.58 1.01 -6.61
C HIS A 108 -16.39 0.54 -7.81
N PHE A 109 -16.45 -0.78 -8.01
CA PHE A 109 -17.37 -1.36 -8.99
C PHE A 109 -18.81 -0.90 -8.68
N GLY A 110 -19.52 -0.45 -9.71
CA GLY A 110 -20.90 0.03 -9.57
C GLY A 110 -21.08 1.40 -8.89
N SER A 111 -20.02 2.12 -8.51
CA SER A 111 -20.12 3.44 -7.85
C SER A 111 -19.16 4.47 -8.44
N SER A 112 -19.68 5.58 -8.98
CA SER A 112 -18.84 6.68 -9.48
C SER A 112 -18.45 7.71 -8.40
N SER A 113 -18.93 7.56 -7.17
CA SER A 113 -18.71 8.52 -6.07
C SER A 113 -17.82 7.98 -4.94
N ASN A 114 -17.68 6.65 -4.84
CA ASN A 114 -16.81 6.01 -3.85
C ASN A 114 -15.44 5.80 -4.47
N LEU A 115 -14.58 6.80 -4.32
CA LEU A 115 -13.28 6.89 -4.96
C LEU A 115 -12.16 6.57 -3.96
N VAL A 116 -11.16 5.85 -4.42
CA VAL A 116 -9.95 5.52 -3.65
C VAL A 116 -8.74 6.17 -4.31
N SER A 117 -7.96 6.89 -3.49
CA SER A 117 -6.62 7.35 -3.86
C SER A 117 -5.63 6.89 -2.81
N ALA A 118 -4.91 5.82 -3.12
CA ALA A 118 -4.05 5.10 -2.18
C ALA A 118 -2.72 4.70 -2.83
N GLN A 119 -1.70 4.47 -1.99
CA GLN A 119 -0.38 4.04 -2.43
C GLN A 119 0.15 2.93 -1.54
N ALA A 120 0.88 2.00 -2.16
CA ALA A 120 1.86 1.16 -1.49
C ALA A 120 3.26 1.62 -1.89
N ILE A 121 4.12 1.83 -0.90
CA ILE A 121 5.52 2.21 -1.09
C ILE A 121 6.40 1.14 -0.45
N LEU A 122 7.27 0.54 -1.27
CA LEU A 122 8.21 -0.51 -0.84
C LEU A 122 9.61 0.10 -0.78
N PHE A 123 10.33 -0.08 0.33
CA PHE A 123 11.67 0.50 0.53
C PHE A 123 12.77 -0.55 0.38
N GLU A 124 13.75 -0.31 -0.51
CA GLU A 124 14.83 -1.26 -0.81
C GLU A 124 15.71 -1.59 0.41
N GLY A 125 16.06 -0.57 1.20
CA GLY A 125 17.05 -0.73 2.27
C GLY A 125 16.53 -1.48 3.50
N SER A 126 15.23 -1.35 3.81
CA SER A 126 14.63 -1.94 5.00
C SER A 126 13.63 -3.06 4.70
N ASN A 127 13.15 -3.14 3.46
CA ASN A 127 11.94 -3.88 3.09
C ASN A 127 10.67 -3.43 3.85
N ASP A 128 10.66 -2.22 4.40
CA ASP A 128 9.43 -1.67 4.95
C ASP A 128 8.41 -1.38 3.85
N ILE A 129 7.14 -1.35 4.25
CA ILE A 129 5.97 -1.11 3.42
C ILE A 129 5.21 0.04 4.04
N LEU A 130 5.06 1.15 3.31
CA LEU A 130 4.17 2.23 3.70
C LEU A 130 2.91 2.19 2.83
N LEU A 131 1.77 1.99 3.47
CA LEU A 131 0.47 2.22 2.86
C LEU A 131 0.01 3.63 3.23
N GLN A 132 -0.37 4.44 2.25
CA GLN A 132 -0.89 5.78 2.52
C GLN A 132 -2.09 6.11 1.64
N TYR A 133 -3.02 6.86 2.21
CA TYR A 133 -4.29 7.18 1.57
C TYR A 133 -4.40 8.69 1.51
N LEU A 134 -4.53 9.23 0.30
CA LEU A 134 -4.97 10.61 0.17
C LEU A 134 -6.41 10.71 0.65
N PHE A 135 -7.27 9.78 0.19
CA PHE A 135 -8.64 9.59 0.68
C PHE A 135 -9.19 8.22 0.25
N ALA A 136 -10.27 7.80 0.91
CA ALA A 136 -11.15 6.71 0.50
C ALA A 136 -12.62 7.14 0.74
N SER A 137 -13.24 7.79 -0.25
CA SER A 137 -14.54 8.44 -0.07
C SER A 137 -15.70 7.43 -0.02
N GLY A 138 -16.74 7.77 0.75
CA GLY A 138 -17.93 6.94 0.92
C GLY A 138 -17.73 5.82 1.94
N GLU A 139 -17.01 4.76 1.54
CA GLU A 139 -16.83 3.51 2.29
C GLU A 139 -15.78 3.60 3.40
N GLN A 140 -14.72 4.40 3.22
CA GLN A 140 -13.63 4.57 4.21
C GLN A 140 -12.99 3.25 4.66
N GLY A 141 -13.02 2.21 3.81
CA GLY A 141 -12.54 0.86 4.14
C GLY A 141 -13.60 -0.09 4.71
N GLY A 142 -14.87 0.32 4.75
CA GLY A 142 -16.00 -0.48 5.24
C GLY A 142 -16.21 -1.83 4.54
N GLY A 143 -15.75 -1.97 3.30
CA GLY A 143 -15.69 -3.25 2.55
C GLY A 143 -14.28 -3.79 2.30
N ALA A 144 -13.23 -3.12 2.79
CA ALA A 144 -11.86 -3.41 2.35
C ALA A 144 -11.02 -4.17 3.38
N THR A 145 -10.03 -4.92 2.89
CA THR A 145 -8.93 -5.44 3.71
C THR A 145 -7.68 -4.56 3.56
N VAL A 146 -7.01 -4.28 4.68
CA VAL A 146 -5.71 -3.63 4.73
C VAL A 146 -4.74 -4.45 5.59
N GLY A 147 -3.58 -4.79 5.05
CA GLY A 147 -2.57 -5.56 5.75
C GLY A 147 -1.57 -6.25 4.85
N ILE A 148 -0.75 -7.11 5.44
CA ILE A 148 0.24 -7.95 4.74
C ILE A 148 0.05 -9.40 5.14
N GLN A 149 0.12 -10.32 4.19
CA GLN A 149 0.01 -11.76 4.44
C GLN A 149 1.25 -12.47 3.93
N ASP A 150 1.68 -13.50 4.67
CA ASP A 150 2.64 -14.52 4.25
C ASP A 150 1.93 -15.76 3.74
N SER A 151 1.00 -16.26 4.54
CA SER A 151 0.31 -17.54 4.32
C SER A 151 -1.04 -17.53 5.06
N PRO A 152 -1.93 -18.52 4.83
CA PRO A 152 -3.21 -18.58 5.53
C PRO A 152 -3.13 -18.65 7.07
N GLY A 153 -1.94 -18.90 7.63
CA GLY A 153 -1.70 -18.93 9.07
C GLY A 153 -0.80 -17.81 9.59
N LEU A 154 -0.25 -16.95 8.72
CA LEU A 154 0.70 -15.90 9.09
C LEU A 154 0.45 -14.62 8.28
N GLY A 155 0.24 -13.52 8.98
CA GLY A 155 -0.03 -12.22 8.39
C GLY A 155 -0.29 -11.18 9.47
N LEU A 156 -0.23 -9.91 9.08
CA LEU A 156 -0.53 -8.77 9.92
C LEU A 156 -1.64 -7.93 9.28
N GLN A 157 -2.82 -7.98 9.89
CA GLN A 157 -3.97 -7.18 9.52
C GLN A 157 -3.97 -5.84 10.26
N TRP A 158 -4.29 -4.77 9.53
CA TRP A 158 -4.64 -3.48 10.13
C TRP A 158 -6.15 -3.30 10.22
N SER A 159 -6.89 -3.58 9.16
CA SER A 159 -8.36 -3.54 9.16
C SER A 159 -8.97 -4.57 8.20
N PHE A 160 -10.23 -4.93 8.44
CA PHE A 160 -11.06 -5.71 7.53
C PHE A 160 -12.53 -5.35 7.73
N ASN A 161 -13.14 -4.81 6.67
CA ASN A 161 -14.52 -4.37 6.66
C ASN A 161 -14.82 -3.36 7.78
N GLU A 162 -13.93 -2.39 7.94
CA GLU A 162 -14.04 -1.33 8.95
C GLU A 162 -13.82 0.04 8.31
N ALA A 163 -14.77 0.95 8.53
CA ALA A 163 -14.72 2.34 8.05
C ALA A 163 -13.74 3.18 8.89
N VAL A 164 -12.45 2.90 8.81
CA VAL A 164 -11.38 3.50 9.62
C VAL A 164 -10.36 4.31 8.79
N ILE A 165 -10.43 4.25 7.47
CA ILE A 165 -9.51 4.98 6.58
C ILE A 165 -10.02 6.41 6.43
N THR A 166 -9.31 7.34 7.07
CA THR A 166 -9.54 8.78 6.92
C THR A 166 -8.52 9.42 5.99
N ASP A 167 -8.81 10.61 5.47
CA ASP A 167 -7.90 11.34 4.59
C ASP A 167 -6.53 11.55 5.27
N GLY A 168 -5.47 11.20 4.56
CA GLY A 168 -4.09 11.27 5.08
C GLY A 168 -3.68 10.11 5.98
N THR A 169 -4.51 9.07 6.15
CA THR A 169 -4.12 7.85 6.86
C THR A 169 -2.84 7.27 6.28
N ALA A 170 -1.95 6.78 7.14
CA ALA A 170 -0.74 6.07 6.75
C ALA A 170 -0.41 4.95 7.74
N ILE A 171 -0.05 3.78 7.23
CA ILE A 171 0.30 2.60 8.02
C ILE A 171 1.61 2.03 7.49
N CYS A 172 2.55 1.75 8.39
CA CYS A 172 3.84 1.19 8.04
C CYS A 172 3.97 -0.22 8.62
N PHE A 173 4.31 -1.17 7.75
CA PHE A 173 4.62 -2.56 8.08
C PHE A 173 6.10 -2.84 7.79
N SER A 174 6.74 -3.63 8.64
CA SER A 174 8.04 -4.23 8.35
C SER A 174 7.85 -5.59 7.67
N ALA A 175 8.81 -5.97 6.84
CA ALA A 175 8.78 -7.22 6.08
C ALA A 175 8.70 -8.50 6.94
N ASP A 176 9.02 -8.43 8.23
CA ASP A 176 8.95 -9.54 9.17
C ASP A 176 7.57 -9.69 9.85
N GLY A 177 6.57 -8.93 9.41
CA GLY A 177 5.20 -9.03 9.92
C GLY A 177 4.93 -8.24 11.19
N ASN A 178 5.68 -7.16 11.41
CA ASN A 178 5.43 -6.22 12.49
C ASN A 178 4.99 -4.86 11.93
N TYR A 179 4.49 -4.00 12.81
CA TYR A 179 4.39 -2.57 12.50
C TYR A 179 5.78 -1.94 12.61
N CYS A 180 6.09 -0.98 11.74
CA CYS A 180 7.32 -0.22 11.84
C CYS A 180 7.38 0.50 13.21
N ASN A 181 8.54 0.50 13.87
CA ASN A 181 8.75 1.22 15.12
C ASN A 181 8.69 2.75 14.88
N ALA A 182 7.48 3.31 14.98
CA ALA A 182 7.13 4.74 15.07
C ALA A 182 8.14 5.76 14.50
N GLN A 183 8.01 6.06 13.20
CA GLN A 183 7.84 7.42 12.64
C GLN A 183 7.36 7.30 11.19
N SER A 184 6.06 7.02 11.00
CA SER A 184 5.40 7.20 9.71
C SER A 184 5.15 8.69 9.48
N THR A 185 6.20 9.46 9.19
CA THR A 185 6.02 10.75 8.52
C THR A 185 5.91 10.46 7.04
N ALA A 186 4.81 10.89 6.41
CA ALA A 186 4.59 10.79 4.97
C ALA A 186 5.88 11.07 4.19
N VAL A 187 6.23 10.22 3.23
CA VAL A 187 7.43 10.40 2.41
C VAL A 187 7.34 11.78 1.74
N PRO A 188 8.28 12.70 2.00
CA PRO A 188 8.29 13.99 1.34
C PRO A 188 8.39 13.80 -0.16
N VAL A 189 7.56 14.52 -0.90
CA VAL A 189 7.60 14.55 -2.36
C VAL A 189 9.02 14.96 -2.79
N PRO A 190 9.72 14.20 -3.65
CA PRO A 190 10.99 14.64 -4.22
C PRO A 190 10.78 15.97 -4.94
N GLY A 191 11.25 17.06 -4.34
CA GLY A 191 11.07 18.42 -4.86
C GLY A 191 10.79 19.49 -3.82
N SER A 192 10.45 19.15 -2.58
CA SER A 192 10.28 20.14 -1.51
C SER A 192 11.50 20.17 -0.59
N MET A 193 12.46 21.05 -0.88
CA MET A 193 13.40 21.55 0.11
C MET A 193 12.61 22.35 1.16
N ALA A 194 12.04 21.65 2.14
CA ALA A 194 11.42 22.26 3.31
C ALA A 194 12.39 22.12 4.49
N LEU A 195 13.02 23.25 4.80
CA LEU A 195 13.86 23.50 5.95
C LEU A 195 13.07 23.21 7.25
N LEU A 196 13.30 22.07 7.90
CA LEU A 196 12.73 21.81 9.23
C LEU A 196 13.73 22.24 10.30
N GLY A 197 13.44 23.42 10.85
CA GLY A 197 14.09 23.99 12.02
C GLY A 197 13.86 23.16 13.29
N LEU A 198 14.80 23.34 14.21
CA LEU A 198 14.87 22.72 15.53
C LEU A 198 13.53 22.77 16.28
N GLY A 199 13.02 21.59 16.66
CA GLY A 199 11.90 21.42 17.58
C GLY A 199 12.35 20.72 18.87
N LEU A 200 12.66 21.52 19.87
CA LEU A 200 12.97 21.24 21.27
C LEU A 200 12.52 19.88 21.87
N LEU A 201 13.50 19.16 22.38
CA LEU A 201 13.37 18.05 23.33
C LEU A 201 12.95 18.58 24.71
N VAL A 202 11.73 18.32 25.17
CA VAL A 202 11.33 18.60 26.57
C VAL A 202 11.55 17.35 27.42
N LEU A 203 12.71 17.29 28.10
CA LEU A 203 12.90 16.40 29.25
C LEU A 203 12.13 16.94 30.46
N ARG A 204 11.12 16.20 30.94
CA ARG A 204 10.63 16.38 32.32
C ARG A 204 11.48 15.53 33.27
N ARG A 205 12.44 16.17 33.94
CA ARG A 205 13.03 15.64 35.18
C ARG A 205 12.14 16.04 36.36
N PHE A 206 11.68 15.05 37.11
CA PHE A 206 11.22 15.22 38.49
C PHE A 206 12.42 15.55 39.39
N THR A 207 12.32 16.56 40.26
CA THR A 207 12.51 16.43 41.74
C THR A 207 12.50 17.76 42.51
N LYS A 208 11.82 17.70 43.68
CA LYS A 208 12.04 18.39 44.99
C LYS A 208 11.83 19.92 45.03
N ARG A 209 11.22 20.49 46.08
CA ARG A 209 11.26 20.21 47.52
C ARG A 209 9.90 20.40 48.18
#